data_AF-A0A350AJZ7-F1
#
_entry.id   AF-A0A350AJZ7-F1
#
_cell.length_a   1.000
_cell.length_b   1.000
_cell.length_c   1.000
_cell.angle_alpha   90.00
_cell.angle_beta   90.00
_cell.angle_gamma   90.00
#
_symmetry.space_group_name_H-M   'P 1'
#
loop_
_entity.id
_entity.type
_entity.pdbx_description
1 polymer ?
#
loop_
_entity_poly.entity_id
_entity_poly.type
_entity_poly.pdbx_seq_one_letter_code
_entity_poly.pdbx_strand_id
1 'polypeptide(L)'
;MESLKRFTLILIIALLFLSLSLFGIVVMANQTALNPDFVVAQLDKLDLSLLTSQLLKSQIPQQVEFTGEFLSDIVADMEPEIKTQARGLIYSAYDYFTGRSQELKLTISLITVKEKLRTKIFENQEQIIPSYLATASQSTIEQYLDEIYKNATKDVPDKLGYTQGSWGKDVKQTLENISLTVGYFILGYRVLIGLILFLILGLFIFVRPVRAAVRVLGIIFLCAGFVQLALYFGAVGITRYELTQISLPLALQSWLPPLIDDFLRSLAIVSIVIFIIGIILVIVARRPKQRKRAKTESVTNAEPVFTCFNCGARYIPGDKFCKICGTKIQHFCPHCGASVELTEQFCTHCGNKLVES
;
A
#
# COMPACT_ATOMS: atom_id res chain seq x y z
N MET A 1 27.41 -30.93 -4.57
CA MET A 1 26.15 -30.80 -3.80
C MET A 1 25.97 -29.40 -3.19
N GLU A 2 27.03 -28.74 -2.70
CA GLU A 2 26.90 -27.43 -2.05
C GLU A 2 26.62 -26.26 -3.01
N SER A 3 27.19 -26.31 -4.22
CA SER A 3 26.89 -25.38 -5.32
C SER A 3 25.42 -25.39 -5.73
N LEU A 4 24.82 -26.58 -5.86
CA LEU A 4 23.41 -26.76 -6.20
C LEU A 4 22.49 -26.14 -5.15
N LYS A 5 22.79 -26.34 -3.86
CA LYS A 5 22.01 -25.74 -2.76
C LYS A 5 22.06 -24.20 -2.77
N ARG A 6 23.23 -23.62 -3.04
CA ARG A 6 23.38 -22.16 -3.14
C ARG A 6 22.62 -21.61 -4.33
N PHE A 7 22.66 -22.29 -5.47
CA PHE A 7 21.89 -21.91 -6.66
C PHE A 7 20.38 -21.93 -6.40
N THR A 8 19.86 -23.00 -5.79
CA THR A 8 18.44 -23.11 -5.44
C THR A 8 18.01 -21.99 -4.48
N LEU A 9 18.83 -21.65 -3.49
CA LEU A 9 18.54 -20.56 -2.55
C LEU A 9 18.45 -19.20 -3.27
N ILE A 10 19.41 -18.90 -4.15
CA ILE A 10 19.40 -17.67 -4.95
C ILE A 10 18.14 -17.61 -5.83
N LEU A 11 17.79 -18.73 -6.46
CA LEU A 11 16.59 -18.82 -7.29
C LEU A 11 15.31 -18.55 -6.49
N ILE A 12 15.17 -19.14 -5.29
CA ILE A 12 14.02 -18.89 -4.40
C ILE A 12 13.95 -17.40 -4.01
N ILE A 13 15.08 -16.79 -3.65
CA ILE A 13 15.15 -15.37 -3.27
C ILE A 13 14.75 -14.47 -4.45
N ALA A 14 15.29 -14.74 -5.65
CA ALA A 14 14.98 -13.97 -6.86
C ALA A 14 13.50 -14.10 -7.25
N LEU A 15 12.95 -15.32 -7.23
CA LEU A 15 11.54 -15.56 -7.51
C LEU A 15 10.63 -14.91 -6.47
N LEU A 16 11.01 -14.95 -5.19
CA LEU A 16 10.23 -14.31 -4.12
C LEU A 16 10.23 -12.79 -4.27
N PHE A 17 11.39 -12.20 -4.59
CA PHE A 17 11.51 -10.77 -4.88
C PHE A 17 10.66 -10.35 -6.08
N LEU A 18 10.72 -11.09 -7.20
CA LEU A 18 9.91 -10.83 -8.38
C LEU A 18 8.41 -10.94 -8.05
N SER A 19 8.02 -11.99 -7.33
CA SER A 19 6.62 -12.24 -6.94
C SER A 19 6.09 -11.13 -6.05
N LEU A 20 6.86 -10.67 -5.06
CA LEU A 20 6.50 -9.53 -4.20
C LEU A 20 6.43 -8.22 -4.97
N SER A 21 7.32 -8.02 -5.94
CA SER A 21 7.30 -6.83 -6.80
C SER A 21 6.01 -6.77 -7.63
N LEU A 22 5.64 -7.89 -8.25
CA LEU A 22 4.40 -8.03 -9.02
C LEU A 22 3.16 -7.94 -8.13
N PHE A 23 3.22 -8.49 -6.91
CA PHE A 23 2.12 -8.49 -5.95
C PHE A 23 1.59 -7.08 -5.66
N GLY A 24 2.48 -6.07 -5.55
CA GLY A 24 2.06 -4.69 -5.35
C GLY A 24 1.18 -4.13 -6.47
N ILE A 25 1.56 -4.40 -7.72
CA ILE A 25 0.81 -3.98 -8.93
C ILE A 25 -0.54 -4.70 -9.00
N VAL A 26 -0.55 -6.01 -8.72
CA VAL A 26 -1.77 -6.82 -8.74
C VAL A 26 -2.74 -6.38 -7.64
N VAL A 27 -2.24 -6.11 -6.43
CA VAL A 27 -3.07 -5.57 -5.34
C VAL A 27 -3.63 -4.20 -5.70
N MET A 28 -2.82 -3.32 -6.30
CA MET A 28 -3.28 -2.01 -6.77
C MET A 28 -4.45 -2.16 -7.74
N ALA A 29 -4.29 -2.93 -8.82
CA ALA A 29 -5.35 -3.15 -9.80
C ALA A 29 -6.60 -3.83 -9.18
N ASN A 30 -6.41 -4.72 -8.19
CA ASN A 30 -7.51 -5.31 -7.45
C ASN A 30 -8.27 -4.29 -6.57
N GLN A 31 -7.57 -3.34 -5.96
CA GLN A 31 -8.15 -2.33 -5.08
C GLN A 31 -8.75 -1.13 -5.84
N THR A 32 -8.35 -0.91 -7.09
CA THR A 32 -8.82 0.20 -7.93
C THR A 32 -9.74 -0.28 -9.04
N ALA A 33 -9.18 -0.66 -10.20
CA ALA A 33 -9.93 -0.98 -11.41
C ALA A 33 -10.89 -2.17 -11.24
N LEU A 34 -10.59 -3.10 -10.32
CA LEU A 34 -11.43 -4.27 -10.05
C LEU A 34 -12.30 -4.13 -8.80
N ASN A 35 -12.32 -2.94 -8.19
CA ASN A 35 -13.11 -2.66 -7.00
C ASN A 35 -14.30 -1.74 -7.35
N PRO A 36 -15.56 -2.20 -7.17
CA PRO A 36 -16.72 -1.37 -7.46
C PRO A 36 -16.77 -0.10 -6.62
N ASP A 37 -16.32 -0.15 -5.35
CA ASP A 37 -16.35 1.01 -4.45
C ASP A 37 -15.42 2.13 -4.95
N PHE A 38 -14.28 1.75 -5.54
CA PHE A 38 -13.36 2.71 -6.14
C PHE A 38 -13.99 3.40 -7.36
N VAL A 39 -14.60 2.64 -8.26
CA VAL A 39 -15.25 3.20 -9.46
C VAL A 39 -16.45 4.07 -9.09
N VAL A 40 -17.22 3.69 -8.07
CA VAL A 40 -18.32 4.51 -7.53
C VAL A 40 -17.79 5.81 -6.93
N ALA A 41 -16.72 5.76 -6.12
CA ALA A 41 -16.11 6.97 -5.58
C ALA A 41 -15.61 7.90 -6.69
N GLN A 42 -15.17 7.34 -7.80
CA GLN A 42 -14.70 8.11 -8.94
C GLN A 42 -15.82 8.69 -9.80
N LEU A 43 -16.94 7.98 -9.92
CA LEU A 43 -18.17 8.50 -10.49
C LEU A 43 -18.67 9.71 -9.68
N ASP A 44 -18.58 9.66 -8.35
CA ASP A 44 -19.03 10.75 -7.48
C ASP A 44 -18.21 12.03 -7.67
N LYS A 45 -16.92 11.88 -7.96
CA LYS A 45 -15.99 12.97 -8.27
C LYS A 45 -16.16 13.54 -9.68
N LEU A 46 -16.88 12.85 -10.56
CA LEU A 46 -17.12 13.31 -11.92
C LEU A 46 -18.24 14.35 -11.91
N ASP A 47 -17.96 15.53 -12.48
CA ASP A 47 -18.95 16.56 -12.68
C ASP A 47 -19.67 16.33 -14.02
N LEU A 48 -20.83 15.69 -13.94
CA LEU A 48 -21.65 15.37 -15.11
C LEU A 48 -22.27 16.64 -15.70
N SER A 49 -22.50 17.67 -14.89
CA SER A 49 -23.01 18.97 -15.35
C SER A 49 -22.03 19.66 -16.31
N LEU A 50 -20.73 19.62 -16.01
CA LEU A 50 -19.69 20.19 -16.87
C LEU A 50 -19.51 19.39 -18.17
N LEU A 51 -19.56 18.06 -18.12
CA LEU A 51 -19.52 17.24 -19.35
C LEU A 51 -20.72 17.53 -20.25
N THR A 52 -21.92 17.55 -19.66
CA THR A 52 -23.17 17.68 -20.41
C THR A 52 -23.29 19.07 -20.99
N SER A 53 -22.99 20.13 -20.23
CA SER A 53 -23.06 21.51 -20.72
C SER A 53 -22.11 21.78 -21.90
N GLN A 54 -20.94 21.14 -21.95
CA GLN A 54 -20.03 21.23 -23.09
C GLN A 54 -20.55 20.49 -24.32
N LEU A 55 -21.10 19.29 -24.13
CA LEU A 55 -21.67 18.49 -25.22
C LEU A 55 -22.99 19.09 -25.76
N LEU A 56 -23.83 19.63 -24.88
CA LEU A 56 -25.10 20.28 -25.26
C LEU A 56 -24.87 21.51 -26.13
N LYS A 57 -23.89 22.36 -25.77
CA LYS A 57 -23.50 23.52 -26.59
C LYS A 57 -23.03 23.12 -28.00
N SER A 58 -22.49 21.91 -28.15
CA SER A 58 -22.01 21.39 -29.42
C SER A 58 -23.11 20.75 -30.28
N GLN A 59 -24.22 20.29 -29.70
CA GLN A 59 -25.20 19.44 -30.40
C GLN A 59 -26.59 20.07 -30.59
N ILE A 60 -26.91 21.20 -29.97
CA ILE A 60 -28.24 21.82 -30.14
C ILE A 60 -28.28 22.68 -31.43
N PRO A 61 -29.13 22.35 -32.41
CA PRO A 61 -29.46 23.26 -33.51
C PRO A 61 -30.26 24.45 -32.97
N GLN A 62 -29.99 25.67 -33.47
CA GLN A 62 -30.50 26.98 -33.01
C GLN A 62 -32.05 27.19 -33.05
N GLN A 63 -32.86 26.14 -33.16
CA GLN A 63 -34.29 26.25 -33.47
C GLN A 63 -35.20 26.31 -32.25
N VAL A 64 -34.68 26.07 -31.04
CA VAL A 64 -35.39 26.31 -29.78
C VAL A 64 -34.42 27.05 -28.86
N GLU A 65 -34.74 28.30 -28.52
CA GLU A 65 -33.94 29.15 -27.64
C GLU A 65 -34.18 28.73 -26.18
N PHE A 66 -33.85 27.49 -25.85
CA PHE A 66 -33.69 27.10 -24.45
C PHE A 66 -32.49 27.87 -23.89
N THR A 67 -32.72 28.70 -22.88
CA THR A 67 -31.64 29.41 -22.20
C THR A 67 -30.67 28.38 -21.62
N GLY A 68 -29.37 28.65 -21.73
CA GLY A 68 -28.35 27.76 -21.16
C GLY A 68 -28.51 27.56 -19.65
N GLU A 69 -29.19 28.49 -18.98
CA GLU A 69 -29.51 28.49 -17.56
C GLU A 69 -30.55 27.40 -17.21
N PHE A 70 -31.66 27.32 -17.95
CA PHE A 70 -32.67 26.27 -17.76
C PHE A 70 -32.12 24.86 -18.00
N LEU A 71 -31.32 24.66 -19.06
CA LEU A 71 -30.68 23.37 -19.33
C LEU A 71 -29.67 22.98 -18.26
N SER A 72 -28.95 23.96 -17.70
CA SER A 72 -28.01 23.71 -16.61
C SER A 72 -28.72 23.33 -15.30
N ASP A 73 -29.86 23.97 -14.99
CA ASP A 73 -30.63 23.70 -13.78
C ASP A 73 -31.25 22.29 -13.81
N ILE A 74 -31.79 21.88 -14.97
CA ILE A 74 -32.29 20.52 -15.16
C ILE A 74 -31.17 19.48 -14.98
N VAL A 75 -30.01 19.73 -15.60
CA VAL A 75 -28.87 18.79 -15.51
C VAL A 75 -28.36 18.69 -14.07
N ALA A 76 -28.27 19.80 -13.35
CA ALA A 76 -27.85 19.82 -11.95
C ALA A 76 -28.81 19.03 -11.06
N ASP A 77 -30.13 19.15 -11.28
CA ASP A 77 -31.14 18.42 -10.50
C ASP A 77 -31.25 16.93 -10.87
N MET A 78 -30.87 16.58 -12.10
CA MET A 78 -30.85 15.21 -12.60
C MET A 78 -29.57 14.46 -12.24
N GLU A 79 -28.45 15.17 -12.07
CA GLU A 79 -27.16 14.60 -11.70
C GLU A 79 -27.23 13.58 -10.54
N PRO A 80 -27.87 13.85 -9.38
CA PRO A 80 -27.90 12.91 -8.27
C PRO A 80 -28.65 11.61 -8.60
N GLU A 81 -29.71 11.69 -9.40
CA GLU A 81 -30.49 10.52 -9.84
C GLU A 81 -29.66 9.66 -10.80
N ILE A 82 -28.97 10.31 -11.76
CA ILE A 82 -28.09 9.65 -12.72
C ILE A 82 -26.95 8.94 -11.98
N LYS A 83 -26.30 9.61 -11.02
CA LYS A 83 -25.25 9.01 -10.19
C LYS A 83 -25.77 7.81 -9.42
N THR A 84 -26.96 7.90 -8.82
CA THR A 84 -27.58 6.81 -8.06
C THR A 84 -27.84 5.57 -8.92
N GLN A 85 -28.38 5.77 -10.13
CA GLN A 85 -28.64 4.65 -11.04
C GLN A 85 -27.33 4.06 -11.58
N ALA A 86 -26.36 4.89 -11.95
CA ALA A 86 -25.05 4.44 -12.40
C ALA A 86 -24.32 3.62 -11.32
N ARG A 87 -24.42 3.99 -10.04
CA ARG A 87 -23.90 3.18 -8.92
C ARG A 87 -24.49 1.76 -8.91
N GLY A 88 -25.81 1.62 -9.02
CA GLY A 88 -26.46 0.31 -9.06
C GLY A 88 -26.03 -0.56 -10.25
N LEU A 89 -25.84 0.07 -11.41
CA LEU A 89 -25.32 -0.61 -12.60
C LEU A 89 -23.86 -1.05 -12.44
N ILE A 90 -23.02 -0.21 -11.82
CA ILE A 90 -21.62 -0.55 -11.53
C ILE A 90 -21.58 -1.82 -10.69
N TYR A 91 -22.27 -1.88 -9.55
CA TYR A 91 -22.29 -3.09 -8.72
C TYR A 91 -22.81 -4.32 -9.47
N SER A 92 -23.90 -4.18 -10.25
CA SER A 92 -24.45 -5.28 -11.04
C SER A 92 -23.46 -5.79 -12.11
N ALA A 93 -22.71 -4.88 -12.73
CA ALA A 93 -21.67 -5.21 -13.71
C ALA A 93 -20.49 -5.93 -13.05
N TYR A 94 -20.03 -5.46 -11.89
CA TYR A 94 -18.96 -6.11 -11.13
C TYR A 94 -19.36 -7.49 -10.62
N ASP A 95 -20.61 -7.69 -10.19
CA ASP A 95 -21.10 -9.01 -9.82
C ASP A 95 -21.07 -9.98 -11.01
N TYR A 96 -21.38 -9.50 -12.22
CA TYR A 96 -21.27 -10.30 -13.44
C TYR A 96 -19.81 -10.59 -13.82
N PHE A 97 -18.94 -9.57 -13.82
CA PHE A 97 -17.53 -9.73 -14.18
C PHE A 97 -16.75 -10.59 -13.19
N THR A 98 -17.15 -10.60 -11.92
CA THR A 98 -16.54 -11.45 -10.90
C THR A 98 -17.15 -12.86 -10.83
N GLY A 99 -18.16 -13.15 -11.67
CA GLY A 99 -18.83 -14.45 -11.75
C GLY A 99 -19.83 -14.73 -10.61
N ARG A 100 -20.27 -13.70 -9.88
CA ARG A 100 -21.31 -13.80 -8.84
C ARG A 100 -22.71 -13.85 -9.43
N SER A 101 -22.92 -13.22 -10.59
CA SER A 101 -24.16 -13.30 -11.35
C SER A 101 -23.93 -13.93 -12.73
N GLN A 102 -24.91 -14.71 -13.19
CA GLN A 102 -24.85 -15.41 -14.48
C GLN A 102 -25.28 -14.53 -15.66
N GLU A 103 -26.07 -13.49 -15.39
CA GLU A 103 -26.58 -12.58 -16.40
C GLU A 103 -26.43 -11.13 -15.95
N LEU A 104 -26.03 -10.28 -16.89
CA LEU A 104 -26.02 -8.84 -16.68
C LEU A 104 -27.41 -8.26 -16.95
N LYS A 105 -28.11 -7.86 -15.90
CA LYS A 105 -29.40 -7.17 -15.99
C LYS A 105 -29.23 -5.68 -15.67
N LEU A 106 -29.07 -4.86 -16.69
CA LEU A 106 -29.07 -3.40 -16.54
C LEU A 106 -30.52 -2.90 -16.61
N THR A 107 -31.02 -2.41 -15.48
CA THR A 107 -32.35 -1.76 -15.42
C THR A 107 -32.16 -0.32 -15.00
N ILE A 108 -32.36 0.60 -15.94
CA ILE A 108 -32.34 2.05 -15.71
C ILE A 108 -33.80 2.49 -15.64
N SER A 109 -34.20 3.12 -14.54
CA SER A 109 -35.55 3.64 -14.35
C SER A 109 -35.58 5.08 -14.82
N LEU A 110 -36.22 5.35 -15.95
CA LEU A 110 -36.41 6.73 -16.41
C LEU A 110 -37.68 7.36 -15.86
N ILE A 111 -38.48 6.63 -15.10
CA ILE A 111 -39.72 7.14 -14.47
C ILE A 111 -39.41 8.37 -13.62
N THR A 112 -38.45 8.27 -12.70
CA THR A 112 -38.08 9.39 -11.81
C THR A 112 -37.54 10.59 -12.59
N VAL A 113 -36.78 10.33 -13.66
CA VAL A 113 -36.20 11.35 -14.53
C VAL A 113 -37.29 12.08 -15.30
N LYS A 114 -38.25 11.33 -15.86
CA LYS A 114 -39.40 11.85 -16.59
C LYS A 114 -40.32 12.69 -15.70
N GLU A 115 -40.58 12.25 -14.47
CA GLU A 115 -41.41 13.01 -13.53
C GLU A 115 -40.73 14.31 -13.10
N LYS A 116 -39.45 14.29 -12.74
CA LYS A 116 -38.70 15.51 -12.40
C LYS A 116 -38.62 16.50 -13.57
N LEU A 117 -38.40 15.99 -14.78
CA LEU A 117 -38.40 16.81 -15.99
C LEU A 117 -39.77 17.48 -16.21
N ARG A 118 -40.86 16.75 -15.97
CA ARG A 118 -42.23 17.30 -16.01
C ARG A 118 -42.34 18.46 -15.02
N THR A 119 -42.03 18.23 -13.75
CA THR A 119 -42.15 19.27 -12.71
C THR A 119 -41.40 20.55 -13.10
N LYS A 120 -40.16 20.44 -13.60
CA LYS A 120 -39.35 21.61 -13.98
C LYS A 120 -39.85 22.36 -15.20
N ILE A 121 -40.41 21.66 -16.19
CA ILE A 121 -41.07 22.29 -17.35
C ILE A 121 -42.27 23.12 -16.89
N PHE A 122 -43.04 22.60 -15.93
CA PHE A 122 -44.22 23.29 -15.38
C PHE A 122 -43.83 24.47 -14.46
N GLU A 123 -42.76 24.34 -13.67
CA GLU A 123 -42.26 25.43 -12.82
C GLU A 123 -41.66 26.59 -13.64
N ASN A 124 -41.02 26.31 -14.78
CA ASN A 124 -40.37 27.31 -15.64
C ASN A 124 -41.21 27.68 -16.87
N GLN A 125 -42.53 27.56 -16.75
CA GLN A 125 -43.47 27.78 -17.85
C GLN A 125 -43.31 29.14 -18.54
N GLU A 126 -42.93 30.20 -17.83
CA GLU A 126 -42.75 31.55 -18.40
C GLU A 126 -41.66 31.62 -19.47
N GLN A 127 -40.65 30.75 -19.42
CA GLN A 127 -39.59 30.68 -20.44
C GLN A 127 -39.96 29.79 -21.63
N ILE A 128 -40.96 28.91 -21.47
CA ILE A 128 -41.32 27.88 -22.44
C ILE A 128 -42.58 28.28 -23.22
N ILE A 129 -43.48 29.05 -22.59
CA ILE A 129 -44.72 29.53 -23.19
C ILE A 129 -44.42 30.57 -24.29
N PRO A 130 -44.85 30.34 -25.54
CA PRO A 130 -44.76 31.33 -26.59
C PRO A 130 -45.57 32.59 -26.28
N SER A 131 -45.12 33.75 -26.76
CA SER A 131 -45.76 35.05 -26.51
C SER A 131 -47.25 35.13 -26.90
N TYR A 132 -47.72 34.31 -27.84
CA TYR A 132 -49.14 34.25 -28.24
C TYR A 132 -50.04 33.52 -27.23
N LEU A 133 -49.47 32.74 -26.30
CA LEU A 133 -50.17 32.04 -25.23
C LEU A 133 -50.05 32.74 -23.86
N ALA A 134 -49.32 33.85 -23.77
CA ALA A 134 -49.09 34.57 -22.52
C ALA A 134 -50.36 35.14 -21.86
N THR A 135 -51.46 35.29 -22.63
CA THR A 135 -52.78 35.75 -22.15
C THR A 135 -53.85 34.66 -22.17
N ALA A 136 -53.47 33.41 -22.45
CA ALA A 136 -54.39 32.27 -22.49
C ALA A 136 -54.84 31.85 -21.08
N SER A 137 -55.91 31.05 -21.00
CA SER A 137 -56.36 30.48 -19.73
C SER A 137 -55.34 29.47 -19.17
N GLN A 138 -55.25 29.34 -17.84
CA GLN A 138 -54.37 28.37 -17.16
C GLN A 138 -54.51 26.95 -17.75
N SER A 139 -55.74 26.53 -18.06
CA SER A 139 -56.01 25.21 -18.64
C SER A 139 -55.42 25.02 -20.04
N THR A 140 -55.35 26.09 -20.85
CA THR A 140 -54.78 26.07 -22.20
C THR A 140 -53.25 25.99 -22.15
N ILE A 141 -52.66 26.66 -21.16
CA ILE A 141 -51.21 26.62 -20.89
C ILE A 141 -50.80 25.22 -20.43
N GLU A 142 -51.53 24.63 -19.48
CA GLU A 142 -51.26 23.26 -19.01
C GLU A 142 -51.37 22.24 -20.13
N GLN A 143 -52.39 22.34 -21.00
CA GLN A 143 -52.53 21.46 -22.16
C GLN A 143 -51.35 21.56 -23.12
N TYR A 144 -50.86 22.77 -23.38
CA TYR A 144 -49.70 23.00 -24.25
C TYR A 144 -48.41 22.41 -23.65
N LEU A 145 -48.18 22.61 -22.34
CA LEU A 145 -47.02 22.04 -21.64
C LEU A 145 -47.08 20.51 -21.58
N ASP A 146 -48.26 19.93 -21.35
CA ASP A 146 -48.44 18.47 -21.37
C ASP A 146 -48.23 17.91 -22.78
N GLU A 147 -48.61 18.63 -23.84
CA GLU A 147 -48.35 18.23 -25.22
C GLU A 147 -46.85 18.25 -25.56
N ILE A 148 -46.13 19.29 -25.14
CA ILE A 148 -44.67 19.36 -25.26
C ILE A 148 -44.03 18.20 -24.50
N TYR A 149 -44.42 17.98 -23.25
CA TYR A 149 -43.88 16.91 -22.42
C TYR A 149 -44.13 15.53 -23.06
N LYS A 150 -45.35 15.30 -23.54
CA LYS A 150 -45.75 14.04 -24.19
C LYS A 150 -44.99 13.80 -25.49
N ASN A 151 -44.75 14.85 -26.28
CA ASN A 151 -43.94 14.75 -27.50
C ASN A 151 -42.46 14.51 -27.18
N ALA A 152 -41.91 15.21 -26.18
CA ALA A 152 -40.51 15.06 -25.76
C ALA A 152 -40.20 13.69 -25.15
N THR A 153 -41.18 13.07 -24.48
CA THR A 153 -41.02 11.77 -23.81
C THR A 153 -41.55 10.57 -24.61
N LYS A 154 -42.17 10.80 -25.78
CA LYS A 154 -42.82 9.76 -26.60
C LYS A 154 -41.90 8.59 -26.93
N ASP A 155 -40.64 8.89 -27.25
CA ASP A 155 -39.65 7.90 -27.67
C ASP A 155 -38.75 7.42 -26.51
N VAL A 156 -38.94 7.98 -25.31
CA VAL A 156 -38.18 7.60 -24.12
C VAL A 156 -38.97 6.52 -23.37
N PRO A 157 -38.49 5.28 -23.21
CA PRO A 157 -39.21 4.26 -22.45
C PRO A 157 -39.12 4.50 -20.93
N ASP A 158 -40.09 3.97 -20.17
CA ASP A 158 -40.13 4.13 -18.71
C ASP A 158 -39.01 3.36 -18.00
N LYS A 159 -38.63 2.20 -18.55
CA LYS A 159 -37.54 1.37 -18.07
C LYS A 159 -36.67 0.97 -19.25
N LEU A 160 -35.40 1.35 -19.23
CA LEU A 160 -34.40 0.77 -20.12
C LEU A 160 -33.88 -0.50 -19.44
N GLY A 161 -34.57 -1.60 -19.72
CA GLY A 161 -34.14 -2.95 -19.35
C GLY A 161 -33.32 -3.56 -20.47
N TYR A 162 -32.02 -3.30 -20.50
CA TYR A 162 -31.13 -3.93 -21.48
C TYR A 162 -30.66 -5.28 -20.94
N THR A 163 -31.38 -6.34 -21.29
CA THR A 163 -30.95 -7.72 -21.02
C THR A 163 -29.90 -8.16 -22.04
N GLN A 164 -28.92 -8.97 -21.65
CA GLN A 164 -27.79 -9.43 -22.48
C GLN A 164 -28.16 -9.93 -23.91
N GLY A 165 -29.38 -10.41 -24.12
CA GLY A 165 -29.90 -10.82 -25.44
C GLY A 165 -30.21 -9.68 -26.42
N SER A 166 -30.37 -8.44 -25.95
CA SER A 166 -30.66 -7.27 -26.80
C SER A 166 -29.39 -6.54 -27.26
N TRP A 167 -28.21 -7.02 -26.86
CA TRP A 167 -26.94 -6.35 -27.10
C TRP A 167 -26.35 -6.83 -28.42
N GLY A 168 -25.74 -5.92 -29.18
CA GLY A 168 -25.03 -6.27 -30.40
C GLY A 168 -23.95 -7.33 -30.12
N LYS A 169 -23.66 -8.17 -31.13
CA LYS A 169 -22.65 -9.25 -31.01
C LYS A 169 -21.31 -8.73 -30.48
N ASP A 170 -20.89 -7.55 -30.91
CA ASP A 170 -19.64 -6.91 -30.51
C ASP A 170 -19.60 -6.62 -29.00
N VAL A 171 -20.70 -6.08 -28.46
CA VAL A 171 -20.78 -5.74 -27.04
C VAL A 171 -20.86 -7.00 -26.18
N LYS A 172 -21.62 -8.00 -26.62
CA LYS A 172 -21.70 -9.30 -25.93
C LYS A 172 -20.32 -9.97 -25.86
N GLN A 173 -19.59 -10.01 -26.97
CA GLN A 173 -18.26 -10.58 -27.03
C GLN A 173 -17.26 -9.80 -26.15
N THR A 174 -17.35 -8.48 -26.15
CA THR A 174 -16.52 -7.63 -25.30
C THR A 174 -16.80 -7.89 -23.81
N LEU A 175 -18.07 -7.99 -23.42
CA LEU A 175 -18.46 -8.31 -22.04
C LEU A 175 -17.96 -9.68 -21.59
N GLU A 176 -18.08 -10.70 -22.45
CA GLU A 176 -17.54 -12.03 -22.17
C GLU A 176 -16.02 -12.00 -22.01
N ASN A 177 -15.31 -11.29 -22.90
CA ASN A 177 -13.86 -11.10 -22.80
C ASN A 177 -13.45 -10.40 -21.51
N ILE A 178 -14.18 -9.36 -21.09
CA ILE A 178 -13.93 -8.65 -19.83
C ILE A 178 -14.15 -9.60 -18.66
N SER A 179 -15.27 -10.31 -18.60
CA SER A 179 -15.57 -11.26 -17.53
C SER A 179 -14.49 -12.34 -17.42
N LEU A 180 -14.05 -12.91 -18.54
CA LEU A 180 -12.95 -13.88 -18.57
C LEU A 180 -11.62 -13.27 -18.09
N THR A 181 -11.28 -12.06 -18.56
CA THR A 181 -10.05 -11.37 -18.17
C THR A 181 -10.02 -11.07 -16.68
N VAL A 182 -11.14 -10.58 -16.13
CA VAL A 182 -11.31 -10.33 -14.69
C VAL A 182 -11.18 -11.65 -13.91
N GLY A 183 -11.81 -12.72 -14.40
CA GLY A 183 -11.68 -14.06 -13.81
C GLY A 183 -10.23 -14.57 -13.75
N TYR A 184 -9.48 -14.47 -14.86
CA TYR A 184 -8.06 -14.84 -14.90
C TYR A 184 -7.21 -13.99 -13.97
N PHE A 185 -7.50 -12.69 -13.87
CA PHE A 185 -6.78 -11.81 -12.96
C PHE A 185 -7.00 -12.22 -11.49
N ILE A 186 -8.25 -12.47 -11.08
CA ILE A 186 -8.57 -12.90 -9.70
C ILE A 186 -7.93 -14.26 -9.39
N LEU A 187 -7.97 -15.19 -10.35
CA LEU A 187 -7.32 -16.49 -10.20
C LEU A 187 -5.80 -16.34 -10.09
N GLY A 188 -5.20 -15.55 -10.97
CA GLY A 188 -3.76 -15.25 -10.98
C GLY A 188 -3.30 -14.60 -9.68
N TYR A 189 -4.09 -13.68 -9.13
CA TYR A 189 -3.84 -13.07 -7.82
C TYR A 189 -3.82 -14.12 -6.69
N ARG A 190 -4.79 -15.03 -6.64
CA ARG A 190 -4.82 -16.12 -5.64
C ARG A 190 -3.64 -17.08 -5.79
N VAL A 191 -3.30 -17.43 -7.03
CA VAL A 191 -2.13 -18.27 -7.35
C VAL A 191 -0.83 -17.58 -6.94
N LEU A 192 -0.70 -16.28 -7.20
CA LEU A 192 0.46 -15.48 -6.81
C LEU A 192 0.66 -15.45 -5.29
N ILE A 193 -0.41 -15.28 -4.51
CA ILE A 193 -0.34 -15.40 -3.05
C ILE A 193 0.15 -16.79 -2.64
N GLY A 194 -0.44 -17.84 -3.23
CA GLY A 194 -0.02 -19.23 -2.97
C GLY A 194 1.47 -19.45 -3.28
N LEU A 195 1.95 -18.92 -4.41
CA LEU A 195 3.35 -18.98 -4.82
C LEU A 195 4.26 -18.26 -3.81
N ILE A 196 3.89 -17.07 -3.36
CA ILE A 196 4.66 -16.32 -2.35
C ILE A 196 4.76 -17.12 -1.05
N LEU A 197 3.64 -17.65 -0.55
CA LEU A 197 3.64 -18.47 0.67
C LEU A 197 4.48 -19.73 0.52
N PHE A 198 4.39 -20.40 -0.64
CA PHE A 198 5.21 -21.57 -0.96
C PHE A 198 6.71 -21.23 -1.02
N LEU A 199 7.08 -20.13 -1.64
CA LEU A 199 8.47 -19.65 -1.69
C LEU A 199 9.01 -19.27 -0.32
N ILE A 200 8.18 -18.64 0.53
CA ILE A 200 8.54 -18.34 1.92
C ILE A 200 8.78 -19.65 2.68
N LEU A 201 7.88 -20.63 2.56
CA LEU A 201 8.06 -21.94 3.20
C LEU A 201 9.35 -22.64 2.72
N GLY A 202 9.59 -22.62 1.41
CA GLY A 202 10.83 -23.10 0.82
C GLY A 202 12.07 -22.41 1.41
N LEU A 203 12.03 -21.08 1.55
CA LEU A 203 13.10 -20.31 2.18
C LEU A 203 13.37 -20.79 3.62
N PHE A 204 12.33 -21.03 4.43
CA PHE A 204 12.48 -21.54 5.80
C PHE A 204 13.05 -22.98 5.86
N ILE A 205 12.68 -23.84 4.92
CA ILE A 205 13.20 -25.23 4.86
C ILE A 205 14.69 -25.23 4.48
N PHE A 206 15.08 -24.42 3.50
CA PHE A 206 16.47 -24.34 3.04
C PHE A 206 17.36 -23.59 4.03
N VAL A 207 16.86 -22.49 4.60
CA VAL A 207 17.56 -21.72 5.64
C VAL A 207 17.14 -22.26 7.02
N ARG A 208 17.73 -23.41 7.40
CA ARG A 208 17.46 -24.10 8.67
C ARG A 208 17.37 -23.19 9.92
N PRO A 209 18.24 -22.17 10.11
CA PRO A 209 18.04 -21.23 11.20
C PRO A 209 16.89 -20.27 10.86
N VAL A 210 15.74 -20.47 11.52
CA VAL A 210 14.55 -19.60 11.43
C VAL A 210 14.91 -18.12 11.49
N ARG A 211 15.86 -17.74 12.35
CA ARG A 211 16.32 -16.34 12.49
C ARG A 211 17.04 -15.79 11.25
N ALA A 212 17.82 -16.64 10.58
CA ALA A 212 18.48 -16.25 9.33
C ALA A 212 17.43 -16.14 8.21
N ALA A 213 16.47 -17.07 8.15
CA ALA A 213 15.36 -17.02 7.20
C ALA A 213 14.54 -15.73 7.34
N VAL A 214 14.15 -15.37 8.57
CA VAL A 214 13.41 -14.12 8.86
C VAL A 214 14.20 -12.88 8.46
N ARG A 215 15.52 -12.87 8.68
CA ARG A 215 16.37 -11.75 8.25
C ARG A 215 16.42 -11.61 6.73
N VAL A 216 16.60 -12.72 6.01
CA VAL A 216 16.60 -12.74 4.55
C VAL A 216 15.25 -12.29 4.01
N LEU A 217 14.15 -12.81 4.58
CA LEU A 217 12.79 -12.41 4.24
C LEU A 217 12.59 -10.90 4.46
N GLY A 218 13.03 -10.36 5.59
CA GLY A 218 12.95 -8.92 5.87
C GLY A 218 13.74 -8.07 4.87
N ILE A 219 14.93 -8.50 4.46
CA ILE A 219 15.72 -7.81 3.43
C ILE A 219 14.99 -7.82 2.07
N ILE A 220 14.39 -8.95 1.69
CA ILE A 220 13.62 -9.04 0.45
C ILE A 220 12.42 -8.08 0.47
N PHE A 221 11.67 -8.04 1.57
CA PHE A 221 10.55 -7.10 1.73
C PHE A 221 11.01 -5.65 1.68
N LEU A 222 12.15 -5.32 2.29
CA LEU A 222 12.74 -3.97 2.21
C LEU A 222 13.11 -3.58 0.78
N CYS A 223 13.83 -4.46 0.06
CA CYS A 223 14.22 -4.20 -1.31
C CYS A 223 13.00 -4.08 -2.23
N ALA A 224 12.02 -4.98 -2.10
CA ALA A 224 10.81 -4.95 -2.90
C ALA A 224 9.99 -3.69 -2.64
N GLY A 225 9.79 -3.33 -1.36
CA GLY A 225 9.10 -2.10 -0.97
C GLY A 225 9.83 -0.84 -1.46
N PHE A 226 11.16 -0.80 -1.39
CA PHE A 226 11.95 0.31 -1.91
C PHE A 226 11.83 0.46 -3.44
N VAL A 227 11.91 -0.64 -4.19
CA VAL A 227 11.75 -0.62 -5.65
C VAL A 227 10.35 -0.14 -6.04
N GLN A 228 9.30 -0.63 -5.36
CA GLN A 228 7.93 -0.17 -5.60
C GLN A 228 7.75 1.32 -5.27
N LEU A 229 8.35 1.79 -4.19
CA LEU A 229 8.32 3.20 -3.82
C LEU A 229 9.04 4.07 -4.85
N ALA A 230 10.20 3.63 -5.36
CA ALA A 230 10.92 4.31 -6.43
C ALA A 230 10.10 4.38 -7.74
N LEU A 231 9.41 3.28 -8.10
CA LEU A 231 8.49 3.25 -9.24
C LEU A 231 7.32 4.23 -9.05
N TYR A 232 6.75 4.32 -7.86
CA TYR A 232 5.72 5.31 -7.52
C TYR A 232 6.21 6.74 -7.72
N PHE A 233 7.38 7.11 -7.16
CA PHE A 233 7.94 8.45 -7.33
C PHE A 233 8.25 8.77 -8.79
N GLY A 234 8.74 7.78 -9.56
CA GLY A 234 8.94 7.91 -11.00
C GLY A 234 7.62 8.18 -11.75
N ALA A 235 6.57 7.42 -11.45
CA ALA A 235 5.26 7.58 -12.06
C ALA A 235 4.64 8.97 -11.75
N VAL A 236 4.75 9.44 -10.50
CA VAL A 236 4.32 10.80 -10.12
C VAL A 236 5.09 11.88 -10.88
N GLY A 237 6.41 11.69 -11.04
CA GLY A 237 7.25 12.64 -11.78
C GLY A 237 6.86 12.76 -13.26
N ILE A 238 6.62 11.63 -13.92
CA ILE A 238 6.26 11.57 -15.35
C ILE A 238 4.85 12.15 -15.58
N THR A 239 3.87 11.74 -14.78
CA THR A 239 2.47 12.18 -14.96
C THR A 239 2.33 13.70 -14.84
N ARG A 240 3.04 14.34 -13.91
CA ARG A 240 3.02 15.80 -13.76
C ARG A 240 3.62 16.56 -14.93
N TYR A 241 4.55 15.94 -15.68
CA TYR A 241 5.17 16.54 -16.85
C TYR A 241 4.26 16.44 -18.09
N GLU A 242 3.79 15.23 -18.40
CA GLU A 242 3.04 14.91 -19.63
C GLU A 242 1.60 15.47 -19.65
N LEU A 243 0.94 15.59 -18.49
CA LEU A 243 -0.46 16.07 -18.41
C LEU A 243 -0.63 17.53 -18.86
N THR A 244 0.46 18.30 -18.99
CA THR A 244 0.41 19.69 -19.46
C THR A 244 0.23 19.82 -20.97
N GLN A 245 0.43 18.74 -21.73
CA GLN A 245 0.40 18.79 -23.20
C GLN A 245 -0.87 18.24 -23.85
N ILE A 246 -1.76 17.59 -23.08
CA ILE A 246 -2.98 16.98 -23.63
C ILE A 246 -4.14 17.99 -23.54
N SER A 247 -4.77 18.28 -24.68
CA SER A 247 -6.01 19.08 -24.72
C SER A 247 -7.23 18.20 -24.38
N LEU A 248 -7.48 18.00 -23.08
CA LEU A 248 -8.69 17.32 -22.59
C LEU A 248 -9.88 18.30 -22.45
N PRO A 249 -11.14 17.80 -22.57
CA PRO A 249 -12.33 18.53 -22.15
C PRO A 249 -12.24 18.97 -20.69
N LEU A 250 -12.84 20.12 -20.36
CA LEU A 250 -12.67 20.80 -19.07
C LEU A 250 -13.12 19.93 -17.87
N ALA A 251 -14.14 19.10 -18.06
CA ALA A 251 -14.61 18.18 -17.03
C ALA A 251 -13.67 16.98 -16.78
N LEU A 252 -12.98 16.50 -17.83
CA LEU A 252 -11.93 15.50 -17.68
C LEU A 252 -10.69 16.10 -17.03
N GLN A 253 -10.41 17.38 -17.29
CA GLN A 253 -9.27 18.08 -16.70
C GLN A 253 -9.40 18.22 -15.18
N SER A 254 -10.61 18.39 -14.64
CA SER A 254 -10.83 18.43 -13.19
C SER A 254 -10.89 17.04 -12.54
N TRP A 255 -11.36 16.03 -13.28
CA TRP A 255 -11.54 14.66 -12.79
C TRP A 255 -10.29 13.78 -12.89
N LEU A 256 -9.44 13.99 -13.90
CA LEU A 256 -8.28 13.14 -14.19
C LEU A 256 -7.15 13.27 -13.15
N PRO A 257 -6.78 14.47 -12.65
CA PRO A 257 -5.77 14.58 -11.60
C PRO A 257 -6.11 13.81 -10.32
N PRO A 258 -7.33 13.93 -9.72
CA PRO A 258 -7.67 13.14 -8.54
C PRO A 258 -7.77 11.64 -8.84
N LEU A 259 -8.22 11.23 -10.05
CA LEU A 259 -8.15 9.83 -10.48
C LEU A 259 -6.73 9.29 -10.31
N ILE A 260 -5.76 9.97 -10.93
CA ILE A 260 -4.37 9.53 -10.94
C ILE A 260 -3.80 9.55 -9.52
N ASP A 261 -4.11 10.57 -8.71
CA ASP A 261 -3.66 10.63 -7.31
C ASP A 261 -4.19 9.45 -6.49
N ASP A 262 -5.48 9.11 -6.61
CA ASP A 262 -6.07 7.99 -5.86
C ASP A 262 -5.50 6.63 -6.29
N PHE A 263 -5.27 6.44 -7.59
CA PHE A 263 -4.60 5.25 -8.13
C PHE A 263 -3.18 5.14 -7.57
N LEU A 264 -2.41 6.22 -7.62
CA LEU A 264 -1.02 6.26 -7.15
C LEU A 264 -0.94 6.12 -5.62
N ARG A 265 -1.90 6.69 -4.88
CA ARG A 265 -1.97 6.58 -3.42
C ARG A 265 -2.17 5.13 -2.96
N SER A 266 -3.03 4.38 -3.64
CA SER A 266 -3.24 2.96 -3.34
C SER A 266 -1.93 2.16 -3.51
N LEU A 267 -1.18 2.44 -4.58
CA LEU A 267 0.14 1.85 -4.80
C LEU A 267 1.16 2.24 -3.72
N ALA A 268 1.18 3.53 -3.33
CA ALA A 268 2.06 4.03 -2.29
C ALA A 268 1.80 3.34 -0.94
N ILE A 269 0.54 3.19 -0.54
CA ILE A 269 0.17 2.52 0.73
C ILE A 269 0.70 1.09 0.75
N VAL A 270 0.51 0.32 -0.32
CA VAL A 270 1.01 -1.07 -0.40
C VAL A 270 2.54 -1.11 -0.30
N SER A 271 3.25 -0.22 -0.99
CA SER A 271 4.72 -0.16 -0.94
C SER A 271 5.24 0.18 0.46
N ILE A 272 4.60 1.12 1.15
CA ILE A 272 4.96 1.53 2.52
C ILE A 272 4.69 0.39 3.50
N VAL A 273 3.55 -0.29 3.38
CA VAL A 273 3.22 -1.43 4.25
C VAL A 273 4.23 -2.57 4.08
N ILE A 274 4.57 -2.93 2.84
CA ILE A 274 5.59 -3.96 2.55
C ILE A 274 6.96 -3.54 3.12
N PHE A 275 7.33 -2.27 2.97
CA PHE A 275 8.56 -1.72 3.51
C PHE A 275 8.61 -1.76 5.04
N ILE A 276 7.55 -1.33 5.72
CA ILE A 276 7.44 -1.36 7.19
C ILE A 276 7.50 -2.79 7.71
N ILE A 277 6.79 -3.74 7.07
CA ILE A 277 6.87 -5.16 7.40
C ILE A 277 8.32 -5.65 7.27
N GLY A 278 9.02 -5.25 6.20
CA GLY A 278 10.44 -5.53 6.02
C GLY A 278 11.31 -5.02 7.17
N ILE A 279 11.12 -3.75 7.58
CA ILE A 279 11.83 -3.16 8.73
C ILE A 279 11.58 -3.99 9.99
N ILE A 280 10.32 -4.28 10.30
CA ILE A 280 9.91 -5.02 11.50
C ILE A 280 10.57 -6.41 11.51
N LEU A 281 10.53 -7.14 10.40
CA LEU A 281 11.17 -8.46 10.29
C LEU A 281 12.68 -8.40 10.52
N VAL A 282 13.36 -7.38 9.98
CA VAL A 282 14.80 -7.19 10.20
C VAL A 282 15.11 -6.84 11.67
N ILE A 283 14.31 -5.99 12.30
CA ILE A 283 14.46 -5.63 13.73
C ILE A 283 14.23 -6.85 14.61
N VAL A 284 13.16 -7.60 14.41
CA VAL A 284 12.85 -8.83 15.18
C VAL A 284 13.93 -9.90 14.99
N ALA A 285 14.52 -10.01 13.79
CA ALA A 285 15.64 -10.91 13.52
C ALA A 285 16.97 -10.44 14.14
N ARG A 286 17.07 -9.17 14.57
CA ARG A 286 18.18 -8.66 15.37
C ARG A 286 17.86 -8.88 16.84
N ARG A 287 18.48 -9.89 17.45
CA ARG A 287 18.63 -9.83 18.91
C ARG A 287 19.52 -8.62 19.25
N PRO A 288 19.19 -7.80 20.27
CA PRO A 288 20.28 -7.17 21.01
C PRO A 288 21.15 -8.33 21.44
N LYS A 289 22.40 -8.35 20.98
CA LYS A 289 23.45 -9.21 21.54
C LYS A 289 23.25 -9.07 23.05
N GLN A 290 22.79 -10.12 23.74
CA GLN A 290 22.85 -10.13 25.18
C GLN A 290 24.32 -9.86 25.47
N ARG A 291 24.56 -8.62 25.86
CA ARG A 291 25.83 -8.15 26.37
C ARG A 291 26.03 -9.12 27.51
N LYS A 292 26.91 -10.10 27.34
CA LYS A 292 27.49 -10.78 28.49
C LYS A 292 28.17 -9.67 29.29
N ARG A 293 27.41 -9.01 30.16
CA ARG A 293 27.94 -8.33 31.33
C ARG A 293 28.28 -9.46 32.30
N ALA A 294 29.40 -10.10 32.08
CA ALA A 294 30.35 -10.31 33.16
C ALA A 294 31.32 -9.12 32.99
N LYS A 295 31.09 -8.00 33.67
CA LYS A 295 31.66 -7.71 35.00
C LYS A 295 33.10 -8.17 35.12
N THR A 296 33.99 -7.36 34.53
CA THR A 296 35.32 -6.95 35.02
C THR A 296 35.61 -5.69 34.19
N GLU A 297 35.10 -4.51 34.56
CA GLU A 297 35.55 -3.72 35.70
C GLU A 297 37.09 -3.70 35.76
N SER A 298 37.64 -2.58 35.30
CA SER A 298 38.82 -1.91 35.85
C SER A 298 40.02 -2.77 36.24
N VAL A 299 41.12 -2.53 35.53
CA VAL A 299 42.48 -2.36 36.08
C VAL A 299 42.56 -2.67 37.58
N THR A 300 43.04 -3.86 37.93
CA THR A 300 43.60 -4.11 39.25
C THR A 300 44.95 -4.75 38.99
N ASN A 301 45.98 -4.12 39.54
CA ASN A 301 47.34 -4.64 39.59
C ASN A 301 47.31 -6.14 39.89
N ALA A 302 48.08 -6.93 39.16
CA ALA A 302 48.41 -8.27 39.60
C ALA A 302 49.19 -8.12 40.90
N GLU A 303 48.54 -8.32 42.05
CA GLU A 303 49.23 -8.49 43.33
C GLU A 303 50.25 -9.63 43.14
N PRO A 304 51.52 -9.44 43.56
CA PRO A 304 52.49 -10.51 43.53
C PRO A 304 52.02 -11.68 44.38
N VAL A 305 51.98 -12.86 43.76
CA VAL A 305 51.66 -14.10 44.44
C VAL A 305 52.93 -14.64 45.09
N PHE A 306 53.06 -14.51 46.42
CA PHE A 306 54.17 -15.09 47.18
C PHE A 306 53.89 -16.54 47.56
N THR A 307 54.92 -17.40 47.49
CA THR A 307 54.82 -18.84 47.80
C THR A 307 55.85 -19.27 48.84
N CYS A 308 55.46 -20.17 49.73
CA CYS A 308 56.32 -20.70 50.78
C CYS A 308 57.41 -21.61 50.17
N PHE A 309 58.68 -21.37 50.50
CA PHE A 309 59.79 -22.18 49.99
C PHE A 309 59.73 -23.66 50.41
N ASN A 310 59.08 -23.96 51.54
CA ASN A 310 59.05 -25.32 52.09
C ASN A 310 57.87 -26.16 51.55
N CYS A 311 56.69 -25.56 51.33
CA CYS A 311 55.50 -26.32 50.91
C CYS A 311 54.81 -25.79 49.64
N GLY A 312 55.27 -24.69 49.06
CA GLY A 312 54.68 -24.07 47.88
C GLY A 312 53.35 -23.35 48.12
N ALA A 313 52.81 -23.35 49.34
CA ALA A 313 51.54 -22.68 49.65
C ALA A 313 51.66 -21.15 49.50
N ARG A 314 50.60 -20.51 49.02
CA ARG A 314 50.53 -19.06 48.91
C ARG A 314 50.43 -18.42 50.31
N TYR A 315 51.13 -17.31 50.53
CA TYR A 315 51.04 -16.54 51.78
C TYR A 315 50.84 -15.06 51.49
N ILE A 316 50.39 -14.32 52.52
CA ILE A 316 50.13 -12.87 52.43
C ILE A 316 51.34 -12.12 53.00
N PRO A 317 51.84 -11.05 52.35
CA PRO A 317 52.93 -10.21 52.89
C PRO A 317 52.62 -9.77 54.33
N GLY A 318 53.56 -10.02 55.24
CA GLY A 318 53.40 -9.74 56.67
C GLY A 318 53.13 -10.97 57.55
N ASP A 319 52.79 -12.12 56.96
CA ASP A 319 52.72 -13.39 57.70
C ASP A 319 54.13 -13.79 58.19
N LYS A 320 54.33 -13.92 59.51
CA LYS A 320 55.62 -14.37 60.09
C LYS A 320 55.88 -15.86 59.85
N PHE A 321 54.83 -16.66 59.69
CA PHE A 321 54.86 -18.11 59.50
C PHE A 321 53.85 -18.54 58.44
N CYS A 322 54.15 -19.60 57.70
CA CYS A 322 53.23 -20.19 56.74
C CYS A 322 52.05 -20.84 57.46
N LYS A 323 50.83 -20.47 57.10
CA LYS A 323 49.59 -21.00 57.70
C LYS A 323 49.34 -22.47 57.38
N ILE A 324 50.05 -23.05 56.41
CA ILE A 324 49.90 -24.47 56.01
C ILE A 324 50.95 -25.37 56.67
N CYS A 325 52.24 -25.02 56.57
CA CYS A 325 53.32 -25.89 57.09
C CYS A 325 53.98 -25.39 58.39
N GLY A 326 53.60 -24.22 58.91
CA GLY A 326 54.17 -23.64 60.13
C GLY A 326 55.59 -23.10 60.00
N THR A 327 56.24 -23.20 58.83
CA THR A 327 57.61 -22.71 58.62
C THR A 327 57.66 -21.18 58.64
N LYS A 328 58.67 -20.60 59.29
CA LYS A 328 58.89 -19.14 59.32
C LYS A 328 59.16 -18.64 57.90
N ILE A 329 58.46 -17.60 57.48
CA ILE A 329 58.61 -17.03 56.14
C ILE A 329 59.83 -16.11 56.14
N GLN A 330 60.80 -16.40 55.27
CA GLN A 330 61.98 -15.56 55.03
C GLN A 330 61.94 -15.11 53.57
N HIS A 331 62.24 -13.84 53.34
CA HIS A 331 62.32 -13.27 51.99
C HIS A 331 63.78 -13.26 51.59
N PHE A 332 64.05 -13.58 50.33
CA PHE A 332 65.41 -13.59 49.80
C PHE A 332 65.50 -12.60 48.65
N CYS A 333 66.62 -11.87 48.59
CA CYS A 333 66.89 -10.98 47.47
C CYS A 333 67.07 -11.83 46.19
N PRO A 334 66.32 -11.55 45.11
CA PRO A 334 66.41 -12.33 43.87
C PRO A 334 67.75 -12.15 43.13
N HIS A 335 68.53 -11.12 43.50
CA HIS A 335 69.82 -10.83 42.86
C HIS A 335 71.02 -11.46 43.57
N CYS A 336 71.00 -11.57 44.90
CA CYS A 336 72.16 -12.08 45.67
C CYS A 336 71.83 -13.25 46.60
N GLY A 337 70.55 -13.60 46.78
CA GLY A 337 70.12 -14.71 47.63
C GLY A 337 70.19 -14.44 49.14
N ALA A 338 70.58 -13.24 49.58
CA ALA A 338 70.60 -12.88 51.00
C ALA A 338 69.19 -12.72 51.57
N SER A 339 68.99 -13.07 52.84
CA SER A 339 67.71 -12.85 53.53
C SER A 339 67.44 -11.37 53.76
N VAL A 340 66.23 -10.91 53.43
CA VAL A 340 65.80 -9.51 53.53
C VAL A 340 64.46 -9.41 54.27
N GLU A 341 64.18 -8.27 54.89
CA GLU A 341 62.88 -7.98 55.52
C GLU A 341 61.94 -7.30 54.52
N LEU A 342 60.63 -7.62 54.59
CA LEU A 342 59.59 -7.13 53.65
C LEU A 342 59.44 -5.61 53.59
N THR A 343 59.93 -4.88 54.59
CA THR A 343 59.80 -3.42 54.68
C THR A 343 60.95 -2.67 54.02
N GLU A 344 62.00 -3.36 53.56
CA GLU A 344 63.15 -2.73 52.93
C GLU A 344 62.94 -2.59 51.41
N GLN A 345 63.05 -1.36 50.90
CA GLN A 345 62.93 -1.08 49.46
C GLN A 345 64.19 -1.46 48.67
N PHE A 346 65.33 -1.64 49.35
CA PHE A 346 66.62 -1.99 48.76
C PHE A 346 67.31 -3.05 49.61
N CYS A 347 68.02 -3.98 48.96
CA CYS A 347 68.77 -5.01 49.67
C CYS A 347 70.02 -4.41 50.33
N THR A 348 70.14 -4.53 51.65
CA THR A 348 71.29 -4.07 52.45
C THR A 348 72.61 -4.77 52.10
N HIS A 349 72.57 -5.93 51.45
CA HIS A 349 73.78 -6.68 51.06
C HIS A 349 74.31 -6.36 49.66
N CYS A 350 73.44 -6.07 48.69
CA CYS A 350 73.87 -5.88 47.28
C CYS A 350 73.43 -4.54 46.67
N GLY A 351 72.68 -3.72 47.39
CA GLY A 351 72.22 -2.39 46.95
C GLY A 351 71.13 -2.38 45.89
N ASN A 352 70.72 -3.55 45.35
CA ASN A 352 69.66 -3.62 44.35
C ASN A 352 68.28 -3.38 44.96
N LYS A 353 67.41 -2.72 44.20
CA LYS A 353 66.01 -2.47 44.60
C LYS A 353 65.28 -3.80 44.70
N LEU A 354 64.65 -4.05 45.85
CA LEU A 354 63.74 -5.17 46.03
C LEU A 354 62.42 -4.73 45.38
N VAL A 355 62.07 -5.33 44.25
CA VAL A 355 60.96 -4.87 43.42
C VAL A 355 59.67 -4.87 44.24
N GLU A 356 59.13 -3.68 44.51
CA GLU A 356 57.72 -3.46 44.83
C GLU A 356 56.92 -3.89 43.60
N SER A 357 56.26 -5.03 43.71
CA SER A 357 55.19 -5.45 42.80
C SER A 357 53.86 -5.28 43.51
#